data_AF-A0A2E8AVW0-F1
#
_entry.id   AF-A0A2E8AVW0-F1
#
_cell.length_a   1.000
_cell.length_b   1.000
_cell.length_c   1.000
_cell.angle_alpha   90.00
_cell.angle_beta   90.00
_cell.angle_gamma   90.00
#
_symmetry.space_group_name_H-M   'P 1'
#
loop_
_entity.id
_entity.type
_entity.pdbx_description
1 polymer ?
#
loop_
_entity_poly.entity_id
_entity_poly.type
_entity_poly.pdbx_seq_one_letter_code
_entity_poly.pdbx_strand_id
1 'polypeptide(L)'
;RVFYPGHGAPVTDPAARLDWLVSHRLSREADILRALGQAPATAAQLAAAIYTETPPALLGAATRNVLAHLIDLTGKNRVAPVESLSATATFRRV
;
A
#
# COMPACT_ATOMS: atom_id res chain seq x y z
N ARG A 1 -17.52 15.53 -17.39
CA ARG A 1 -16.36 16.41 -17.08
C ARG A 1 -15.11 15.67 -17.56
N VAL A 2 -14.06 16.37 -18.02
CA VAL A 2 -12.77 15.76 -18.40
C VAL A 2 -11.71 16.24 -17.42
N PHE A 3 -10.80 15.35 -16.99
CA PHE A 3 -9.64 15.73 -16.17
C PHE A 3 -8.37 15.75 -17.03
N TYR A 4 -7.56 16.80 -16.87
CA TYR A 4 -6.28 16.97 -17.56
C TYR A 4 -5.15 16.80 -16.53
N PRO A 5 -4.59 15.58 -16.40
CA PRO A 5 -3.58 15.29 -15.38
C PRO A 5 -2.22 15.93 -15.72
N GLY A 6 -1.35 16.07 -14.72
CA GLY A 6 0.03 16.55 -14.93
C GLY A 6 0.87 15.65 -15.84
N HIS A 7 0.51 14.36 -15.95
CA HIS A 7 1.13 13.39 -16.85
C HIS A 7 0.09 12.48 -17.48
N GLY A 8 0.32 12.09 -18.74
CA GLY A 8 -0.56 11.18 -19.50
C GLY A 8 -1.65 11.90 -20.30
N ALA A 9 -2.49 11.10 -20.96
CA ALA A 9 -3.59 11.60 -21.78
C ALA A 9 -4.76 12.14 -20.91
N PRO A 10 -5.65 12.97 -21.48
CA PRO A 10 -6.86 13.40 -20.79
C PRO A 10 -7.72 12.21 -20.32
N VAL A 11 -8.25 12.31 -19.11
CA VAL A 11 -9.16 11.30 -18.54
C VAL A 11 -10.59 11.71 -18.87
N THR A 12 -11.19 11.01 -19.84
CA THR A 12 -12.53 11.30 -20.37
C THR A 12 -13.66 10.80 -19.48
N ASP A 13 -13.40 9.80 -18.63
CA ASP A 13 -14.28 9.35 -17.54
C ASP A 13 -13.60 9.49 -16.17
N PRO A 14 -13.67 10.68 -15.54
CA PRO A 14 -13.04 10.91 -14.24
C PRO A 14 -13.63 10.08 -13.10
N ALA A 15 -14.93 9.80 -13.12
CA ALA A 15 -15.59 9.08 -12.03
C ALA A 15 -15.07 7.64 -11.96
N ALA A 16 -15.09 6.93 -13.09
CA ALA A 16 -14.54 5.58 -13.17
C ALA A 16 -13.04 5.53 -12.79
N ARG A 17 -12.26 6.56 -13.17
CA ARG A 17 -10.84 6.63 -12.82
C ARG A 17 -10.63 6.79 -11.31
N LEU A 18 -11.41 7.64 -10.65
CA LEU A 18 -11.34 7.83 -9.20
C LEU A 18 -11.77 6.57 -8.45
N ASP A 19 -12.86 5.94 -8.87
CA ASP A 19 -13.35 4.69 -8.26
C ASP A 19 -12.30 3.57 -8.38
N TRP A 20 -11.63 3.46 -9.54
CA TRP A 20 -10.54 2.52 -9.71
C TRP A 20 -9.36 2.83 -8.78
N LEU A 21 -8.95 4.09 -8.64
CA LEU A 21 -7.84 4.48 -7.76
C LEU A 21 -8.14 4.17 -6.29
N VAL A 22 -9.36 4.47 -5.84
CA VAL A 22 -9.82 4.18 -4.47
C VAL A 22 -9.85 2.66 -4.25
N SER A 23 -10.48 1.91 -5.16
CA SER A 23 -10.58 0.46 -5.07
C SER A 23 -9.21 -0.22 -5.06
N HIS A 24 -8.29 0.26 -5.90
CA HIS A 24 -6.92 -0.25 -5.95
C HIS A 24 -6.15 0.03 -4.65
N ARG A 25 -6.35 1.22 -4.04
CA ARG A 25 -5.76 1.53 -2.72
C ARG A 25 -6.33 0.62 -1.63
N LEU A 26 -7.64 0.42 -1.61
CA LEU A 26 -8.32 -0.39 -0.60
C LEU A 26 -7.99 -1.88 -0.72
N SER A 27 -7.83 -2.41 -1.94
CA SER A 27 -7.42 -3.81 -2.13
C SER A 27 -6.02 -4.05 -1.57
N ARG A 28 -5.07 -3.13 -1.82
CA ARG A 28 -3.73 -3.20 -1.25
C ARG A 28 -3.74 -3.14 0.28
N GLU A 29 -4.58 -2.28 0.86
CA GLU A 29 -4.78 -2.20 2.30
C GLU A 29 -5.30 -3.53 2.87
N ALA A 30 -6.28 -4.15 2.22
CA ALA A 30 -6.83 -5.43 2.62
C ALA A 30 -5.78 -6.56 2.58
N ASP A 31 -4.94 -6.59 1.55
CA ASP A 31 -3.86 -7.58 1.44
C ASP A 31 -2.82 -7.43 2.57
N ILE A 32 -2.42 -6.20 2.89
CA ILE A 32 -1.49 -5.91 4.00
C ILE A 32 -2.07 -6.38 5.33
N LEU A 33 -3.34 -6.05 5.60
CA LEU A 33 -4.00 -6.44 6.85
C LEU A 33 -4.23 -7.95 6.97
N ARG A 34 -4.45 -8.63 5.84
CA ARG A 34 -4.55 -10.09 5.78
C ARG A 34 -3.21 -10.73 6.14
N ALA A 35 -2.12 -10.24 5.56
CA ALA A 35 -0.77 -10.73 5.85
C ALA A 35 -0.36 -10.47 7.31
N LEU A 36 -0.60 -9.27 7.85
CA LEU A 36 -0.34 -8.94 9.26
C LEU A 36 -1.25 -9.68 10.25
N GLY A 37 -2.37 -10.23 9.78
CA GLY A 37 -3.20 -11.13 10.58
C GLY A 37 -2.54 -12.49 10.85
N GLN A 38 -1.51 -12.87 10.08
CA GLN A 38 -0.77 -14.12 10.28
C GLN A 38 0.41 -13.95 11.22
N ALA A 39 1.21 -12.89 11.02
CA ALA A 39 2.35 -12.56 11.87
C ALA A 39 2.76 -11.10 11.69
N PRO A 40 3.44 -10.50 12.69
CA PRO A 40 4.11 -9.22 12.50
C PRO A 40 5.15 -9.28 11.37
N ALA A 41 5.26 -8.22 10.59
CA ALA A 41 6.16 -8.17 9.44
C ALA A 41 6.63 -6.74 9.12
N THR A 42 7.77 -6.64 8.44
CA THR A 42 8.29 -5.39 7.88
C THR A 42 7.63 -5.07 6.53
N ALA A 43 7.73 -3.81 6.09
CA ALA A 43 7.23 -3.41 4.77
C ALA A 43 7.86 -4.21 3.62
N ALA A 44 9.15 -4.58 3.74
CA ALA A 44 9.86 -5.36 2.73
C ALA A 44 9.35 -6.81 2.66
N GLN A 45 9.14 -7.46 3.80
CA GLN A 45 8.56 -8.82 3.86
C GLN A 45 7.13 -8.83 3.29
N LEU A 46 6.31 -7.84 3.65
CA LEU A 46 4.97 -7.69 3.11
C LEU A 46 4.99 -7.41 1.60
N ALA A 47 5.89 -6.57 1.11
CA ALA A 47 6.00 -6.32 -0.32
C ALA A 47 6.37 -7.60 -1.09
N ALA A 48 7.35 -8.37 -0.61
CA ALA A 48 7.71 -9.65 -1.22
C ALA A 48 6.54 -10.65 -1.23
N ALA A 49 5.73 -10.68 -0.17
CA ALA A 49 4.58 -11.58 -0.07
C ALA A 49 3.39 -11.18 -0.94
N ILE A 50 3.16 -9.88 -1.18
CA ILE A 50 1.96 -9.40 -1.89
C ILE A 50 2.27 -9.10 -3.38
N TYR A 51 3.50 -8.78 -3.74
CA TYR A 51 3.89 -8.44 -5.12
C TYR A 51 4.64 -9.60 -5.81
N THR A 52 4.03 -10.80 -5.84
CA THR A 52 4.67 -12.03 -6.36
C THR A 52 5.04 -11.95 -7.85
N GLU A 53 4.22 -11.27 -8.64
CA GLU A 53 4.42 -11.13 -10.10
C GLU A 53 5.20 -9.86 -10.49
N THR A 54 5.66 -9.07 -9.52
CA THR A 54 6.36 -7.81 -9.80
C THR A 54 7.84 -8.08 -10.08
N PRO A 55 8.41 -7.51 -11.15
CA PRO A 55 9.84 -7.65 -11.44
C PRO A 55 10.71 -7.30 -10.23
N PRO A 56 11.77 -8.07 -9.92
CA PRO A 56 12.60 -7.84 -8.73
C PRO A 56 13.14 -6.41 -8.60
N ALA A 57 13.47 -5.79 -9.73
CA ALA A 57 13.93 -4.39 -9.79
C ALA A 57 12.90 -3.37 -9.24
N LEU A 58 11.61 -3.71 -9.22
CA LEU A 58 10.53 -2.85 -8.74
C LEU A 58 10.12 -3.13 -7.28
N LEU A 59 10.67 -4.16 -6.63
CA LEU A 59 10.33 -4.48 -5.23
C LEU A 59 10.71 -3.36 -4.26
N GLY A 60 11.73 -2.55 -4.57
CA GLY A 60 12.06 -1.37 -3.77
C GLY A 60 10.95 -0.31 -3.81
N ALA A 61 10.29 -0.12 -4.96
CA ALA A 61 9.15 0.77 -5.08
C ALA A 61 7.91 0.20 -4.40
N ALA A 62 7.67 -1.11 -4.53
CA ALA A 62 6.60 -1.82 -3.84
C ALA A 62 6.74 -1.72 -2.31
N THR A 63 7.97 -1.85 -1.78
CA THR A 63 8.26 -1.68 -0.34
C THR A 63 7.88 -0.30 0.15
N ARG A 64 8.22 0.76 -0.60
CA ARG A 64 7.82 2.14 -0.24
C ARG A 64 6.32 2.34 -0.30
N ASN A 65 5.62 1.70 -1.25
CA ASN A 65 4.16 1.73 -1.31
C ASN A 65 3.54 1.07 -0.08
N VAL A 66 3.99 -0.13 0.29
CA VAL A 66 3.53 -0.84 1.51
C VAL A 66 3.80 -0.01 2.77
N LEU A 67 4.98 0.59 2.89
CA LEU A 67 5.31 1.45 4.03
C LEU A 67 4.34 2.63 4.15
N ALA A 68 3.98 3.29 3.03
CA ALA A 68 3.01 4.38 3.04
C ALA A 68 1.63 3.92 3.52
N HIS A 69 1.20 2.71 3.16
CA HIS A 69 -0.03 2.11 3.69
C HIS A 69 0.06 1.81 5.18
N LEU A 70 1.20 1.29 5.68
CA LEU A 70 1.39 0.99 7.09
C LEU A 70 1.36 2.26 7.96
N ILE A 71 1.95 3.36 7.48
CA ILE A 71 1.90 4.66 8.16
C ILE A 71 0.45 5.17 8.24
N ASP A 72 -0.30 5.13 7.14
CA ASP A 72 -1.73 5.52 7.09
C ASP A 72 -2.58 4.64 8.03
N LEU A 73 -2.39 3.32 8.00
CA LEU A 73 -3.07 2.37 8.88
C LEU A 73 -2.72 2.55 10.36
N THR A 74 -1.50 3.02 10.66
CA THR A 74 -1.09 3.35 12.03
C THR A 74 -1.88 4.55 12.54
N GLY A 75 -2.02 5.60 11.72
CA GLY A 75 -2.88 6.75 12.05
C GLY A 75 -4.36 6.38 12.23
N LYS A 76 -4.82 5.31 11.58
CA LYS A 76 -6.17 4.74 11.72
C LYS A 76 -6.30 3.73 12.87
N ASN A 77 -5.27 3.52 13.69
CA ASN A 77 -5.24 2.53 14.78
C ASN A 77 -5.57 1.09 14.35
N ARG A 78 -5.24 0.70 13.12
CA ARG A 78 -5.48 -0.66 12.60
C ARG A 78 -4.23 -1.54 12.62
N VAL A 79 -3.06 -0.90 12.63
CA VAL A 79 -1.75 -1.53 12.78
C VAL A 79 -0.92 -0.66 13.72
N ALA A 80 0.13 -1.24 14.30
CA ALA A 80 1.09 -0.51 15.11
C ALA A 80 2.51 -1.01 14.81
N PRO A 81 3.52 -0.12 14.80
CA PRO A 81 4.90 -0.57 14.88
C PRO A 81 5.11 -1.29 16.22
N VAL A 82 5.91 -2.36 16.20
CA VAL A 82 6.29 -3.10 17.43
C VAL A 82 7.21 -2.26 18.30
N GLU A 83 8.06 -1.44 17.67
CA GLU A 83 8.96 -0.48 18.30
C GLU A 83 8.61 0.94 17.81
N SER A 84 9.62 1.81 17.66
CA SER A 84 9.48 3.12 17.04
C SER A 84 9.13 3.02 15.55
N LEU A 85 8.27 3.93 15.08
CA LEU A 85 7.94 4.04 13.66
C LEU A 85 9.20 4.38 12.85
N SER A 86 9.58 3.51 11.93
CA SER A 86 10.68 3.70 11.00
C SER A 86 10.42 2.94 9.70
N ALA A 87 11.23 3.20 8.66
CA ALA A 87 11.09 2.54 7.36
C ALA A 87 11.33 1.02 7.42
N THR A 88 12.06 0.55 8.45
CA THR A 88 12.41 -0.86 8.66
C THR A 88 11.71 -1.47 9.87
N ALA A 89 10.77 -0.74 10.49
CA ALA A 89 10.04 -1.24 11.65
C ALA A 89 9.23 -2.50 11.29
N THR A 90 9.13 -3.39 12.26
CA THR A 90 8.16 -4.48 12.24
C THR A 90 6.80 -3.93 12.65
N PHE A 91 5.76 -4.26 11.89
CA PHE A 91 4.38 -3.86 12.18
C PHE A 91 3.56 -5.06 12.60
N ARG A 92 2.59 -4.85 13.48
CA ARG A 92 1.58 -5.83 13.87
C ARG A 92 0.19 -5.26 13.66
N ARG A 93 -0.79 -6.14 13.43
CA ARG A 93 -2.21 -5.75 13.45
C ARG A 93 -2.65 -5.41 14.88
N VAL A 94 -3.55 -4.44 15.02
CA VAL A 94 -4.20 -4.05 16.28
C VAL A 94 -5.59 -4.66 16.33
#